data_AF-A0A955KHR8-F1
#
_entry.id   AF-A0A955KHR8-F1
#
_cell.length_a   1.000
_cell.length_b   1.000
_cell.length_c   1.000
_cell.angle_alpha   90.00
_cell.angle_beta   90.00
_cell.angle_gamma   90.00
#
_symmetry.space_group_name_H-M   'P 1'
#
loop_
_entity.id
_entity.type
_entity.pdbx_description
1 polymer ?
#
loop_
_entity_poly.entity_id
_entity_poly.type
_entity_poly.pdbx_seq_one_letter_code
_entity_poly.pdbx_strand_id
1 'polypeptide(L)'
;MGKTITNLATVLGLIVIGIGGYYFYNEHNASIDFTTNDATMQAMLDNANTFIGYNATLRSIEMNTSLFDDPRFQSLQSYSTPIQEQQVGRSDPFGELWFSRTNASSE
;
A
#
# COMPACT_ATOMS: atom_id res chain seq x y z
N MET A 1 55.41 -4.13 -29.90
CA MET A 1 54.86 -4.70 -28.65
C MET A 1 55.78 -5.82 -28.19
N GLY A 2 56.25 -5.76 -26.93
CA GLY A 2 57.25 -6.68 -26.41
C GLY A 2 56.67 -8.09 -26.22
N LYS A 3 57.46 -9.12 -26.54
CA LYS A 3 57.10 -10.54 -26.39
C LYS A 3 56.56 -10.89 -24.98
N THR A 4 56.97 -10.13 -23.97
CA THR A 4 56.47 -10.20 -22.59
C THR A 4 54.99 -9.85 -22.47
N ILE A 5 54.51 -8.83 -23.18
CA ILE A 5 53.10 -8.42 -23.19
C ILE A 5 52.25 -9.48 -23.88
N THR A 6 52.73 -10.04 -24.98
CA THR A 6 52.06 -11.13 -25.70
C THR A 6 51.93 -12.37 -24.81
N ASN A 7 53.02 -12.79 -24.16
CA ASN A 7 53.00 -13.94 -23.26
C ASN A 7 52.06 -13.72 -22.05
N LEU A 8 52.08 -12.52 -21.48
CA LEU A 8 51.19 -12.17 -20.35
C LEU A 8 49.71 -12.19 -20.77
N ALA A 9 49.38 -11.65 -21.94
CA ALA A 9 48.03 -11.70 -22.48
C ALA A 9 47.55 -13.13 -22.75
N THR A 10 48.42 -14.00 -23.26
CA THR A 10 48.11 -15.42 -23.48
C THR A 10 47.82 -16.15 -22.17
N VAL A 11 48.62 -15.92 -21.12
CA VAL A 11 48.40 -16.53 -19.80
C VAL A 11 47.09 -16.04 -19.18
N LEU A 12 46.81 -14.73 -19.24
CA LEU A 12 45.56 -14.18 -18.73
C LEU A 12 44.34 -14.73 -19.48
N GLY A 13 44.43 -14.86 -20.80
CA GLY A 13 43.36 -15.47 -21.61
C GLY A 13 43.06 -16.91 -21.20
N LEU A 14 44.10 -17.73 -20.95
CA LEU A 14 43.92 -19.11 -20.49
C LEU A 14 43.28 -19.18 -19.09
N ILE A 15 43.63 -18.26 -18.19
CA ILE A 15 43.03 -18.21 -16.84
C ILE A 15 41.54 -17.87 -16.93
N VAL A 16 41.17 -16.87 -17.75
CA VAL A 16 39.76 -16.47 -17.94
C VAL A 16 38.94 -17.64 -18.52
N ILE A 17 39.50 -18.35 -19.51
CA ILE A 17 38.85 -19.54 -20.09
C ILE A 17 38.74 -20.67 -19.05
N GLY A 18 39.76 -20.89 -18.23
CA GLY A 18 39.74 -21.90 -17.17
C GLY A 18 38.69 -21.62 -16.10
N ILE A 19 38.60 -20.37 -15.63
CA ILE A 19 37.59 -19.96 -14.64
C ILE A 19 36.19 -19.99 -15.26
N GLY A 20 36.01 -19.42 -16.45
CA GLY A 20 34.73 -19.42 -17.15
C GLY A 20 34.24 -20.84 -17.47
N GLY A 21 35.13 -21.70 -17.94
CA GLY A 21 34.84 -23.11 -18.20
C GLY A 21 34.49 -23.89 -16.92
N TYR A 22 35.19 -23.64 -15.81
CA TYR A 22 34.87 -24.25 -14.52
C TYR A 22 33.50 -23.82 -14.00
N TYR A 23 33.16 -22.53 -14.10
CA TYR A 23 31.84 -22.02 -13.74
C TYR A 23 30.74 -22.63 -14.62
N PHE A 24 30.93 -22.64 -15.93
CA PHE A 24 29.95 -23.18 -16.88
C PHE A 24 29.75 -24.70 -16.74
N TYR A 25 30.83 -25.43 -16.41
CA TYR A 25 30.78 -26.86 -16.11
C TYR A 25 30.04 -27.14 -14.80
N ASN A 26 30.27 -26.35 -13.75
CA ASN A 26 29.55 -26.47 -12.49
C ASN A 26 28.08 -26.06 -12.62
N GLU A 27 27.76 -25.09 -13.46
CA GLU A 27 26.39 -24.66 -13.74
C GLU A 27 25.61 -25.71 -14.55
N HIS A 28 26.27 -26.49 -15.41
CA HIS A 28 25.65 -27.67 -16.06
C HIS A 28 25.41 -28.84 -15.08
N ASN A 29 26.21 -28.96 -14.03
CA ASN A 29 26.04 -29.98 -12.99
C ASN A 29 25.09 -29.54 -11.87
N ALA A 30 24.89 -28.23 -11.69
CA ALA A 30 23.76 -27.68 -10.97
C ALA A 30 22.54 -27.88 -11.87
N SER A 31 21.78 -28.96 -11.63
CA SER A 31 20.50 -29.19 -12.31
C SER A 31 19.69 -27.90 -12.28
N ILE A 32 19.55 -27.23 -13.44
CA ILE A 32 18.55 -26.19 -13.63
C ILE A 32 17.22 -26.90 -13.41
N ASP A 33 16.64 -26.70 -12.23
CA ASP A 33 15.42 -27.39 -11.82
C ASP A 33 14.21 -26.73 -12.51
N PHE A 34 14.00 -27.10 -13.77
CA PHE A 34 12.85 -26.67 -14.56
C PHE A 34 11.51 -27.04 -13.90
N THR A 35 11.49 -28.07 -13.05
CA THR A 35 10.33 -28.51 -12.28
C THR A 35 9.83 -27.42 -11.32
N THR A 36 10.74 -26.63 -10.74
CA THR A 36 10.37 -25.55 -9.82
C THR A 36 9.71 -24.39 -10.57
N ASN A 37 10.20 -24.02 -11.77
CA ASN A 37 9.60 -22.94 -12.57
C ASN A 37 8.20 -23.30 -13.08
N ASP A 38 8.00 -24.53 -13.57
CA ASP A 38 6.70 -24.99 -14.05
C ASP A 38 5.66 -25.09 -12.93
N ALA A 39 6.07 -25.59 -11.75
CA ALA A 39 5.18 -25.63 -10.58
C ALA A 39 4.78 -24.23 -10.10
N THR A 40 5.71 -23.26 -10.15
CA THR A 40 5.44 -21.88 -9.75
C THR A 40 4.50 -21.19 -10.73
N MET A 41 4.67 -21.43 -12.04
CA MET A 41 3.81 -20.89 -13.08
C MET A 41 2.40 -21.50 -13.03
N GLN A 42 2.28 -22.81 -12.79
CA GLN A 42 1.00 -23.48 -12.59
C GLN A 42 0.28 -22.95 -11.35
N ALA A 43 0.97 -22.77 -10.23
CA ALA A 43 0.40 -22.20 -9.02
C ALA A 43 -0.10 -20.76 -9.22
N MET A 44 0.61 -19.95 -10.04
CA MET A 44 0.18 -18.59 -10.37
C MET A 44 -1.11 -18.60 -11.22
N LEU A 45 -1.21 -19.50 -12.20
CA LEU A 45 -2.41 -19.66 -13.03
C LEU A 45 -3.62 -20.12 -12.21
N ASP A 46 -3.44 -21.08 -11.31
CA ASP A 46 -4.51 -21.58 -10.46
C ASP A 46 -5.05 -20.47 -9.53
N ASN A 47 -4.15 -19.69 -8.92
CA ASN A 47 -4.53 -18.55 -8.08
C ASN A 47 -5.28 -17.46 -8.87
N ALA A 48 -4.86 -17.18 -10.11
CA ALA A 48 -5.54 -16.21 -10.97
C ALA A 48 -6.98 -16.66 -11.29
N ASN A 49 -7.16 -17.95 -11.60
CA ASN A 49 -8.49 -18.53 -11.86
C ASN A 49 -9.39 -18.46 -10.63
N THR A 50 -8.86 -18.79 -9.45
CA THR A 50 -9.60 -18.69 -8.19
C THR A 50 -10.03 -17.24 -7.91
N PHE A 51 -9.14 -16.27 -8.10
CA PHE A 51 -9.46 -14.86 -7.93
C PHE A 51 -10.56 -14.39 -8.87
N ILE A 52 -10.49 -14.75 -10.16
CA ILE A 52 -11.51 -14.42 -11.16
C ILE A 52 -12.87 -15.00 -10.75
N GLY A 53 -12.89 -16.25 -10.28
CA GLY A 53 -14.09 -16.90 -9.77
C GLY A 53 -14.73 -16.13 -8.61
N TYR A 54 -13.94 -15.82 -7.58
CA TYR A 54 -14.44 -15.05 -6.44
C TYR A 54 -14.92 -13.65 -6.81
N ASN A 55 -14.20 -12.95 -7.69
CA ASN A 55 -14.62 -11.64 -8.16
C ASN A 55 -15.96 -11.72 -8.92
N ALA A 56 -16.16 -12.72 -9.77
CA ALA A 56 -17.44 -12.94 -10.45
C ALA A 56 -18.58 -13.19 -9.45
N THR A 57 -18.34 -14.01 -8.42
CA THR A 57 -19.32 -14.24 -7.35
C THR A 57 -19.64 -12.96 -6.59
N LEU A 58 -18.64 -12.20 -6.14
CA LEU A 58 -18.86 -10.95 -5.41
C LEU A 58 -19.63 -9.91 -6.24
N ARG A 59 -19.34 -9.81 -7.53
CA ARG A 59 -20.07 -8.90 -8.45
C ARG A 59 -21.51 -9.34 -8.70
N SER A 60 -21.82 -10.63 -8.54
CA SER A 60 -23.19 -11.14 -8.66
C SER A 60 -24.05 -10.91 -7.42
N ILE A 61 -23.43 -10.54 -6.29
CA ILE A 61 -24.17 -10.23 -5.07
C ILE A 61 -24.74 -8.82 -5.20
N GLU A 62 -26.00 -8.74 -5.58
CA GLU A 62 -26.80 -7.52 -5.52
C GLU A 62 -27.55 -7.48 -4.18
N MET A 63 -27.29 -6.45 -3.37
CA MET A 63 -28.05 -6.22 -2.14
C MET A 63 -29.34 -5.49 -2.48
N ASN A 64 -30.46 -6.18 -2.40
CA ASN A 64 -31.77 -5.55 -2.53
C ASN A 64 -32.09 -4.72 -1.28
N THR A 65 -32.00 -3.40 -1.40
CA THR A 65 -32.31 -2.46 -0.31
C THR A 65 -33.78 -2.07 -0.22
N SER A 66 -34.66 -2.62 -1.07
CA SER A 66 -36.08 -2.24 -1.12
C SER A 66 -36.81 -2.50 0.19
N LEU A 67 -36.31 -3.41 1.03
CA LEU A 67 -36.83 -3.63 2.38
C LEU A 67 -36.68 -2.38 3.26
N PHE A 68 -35.59 -1.62 3.11
CA PHE A 68 -35.33 -0.41 3.89
C PHE A 68 -36.08 0.82 3.37
N ASP A 69 -36.72 0.72 2.19
CA ASP A 69 -37.56 1.78 1.63
C ASP A 69 -38.92 1.88 2.34
N ASP A 70 -39.31 0.87 3.13
CA ASP A 70 -40.56 0.93 3.91
C ASP A 70 -40.47 2.05 4.97
N PRO A 71 -41.49 2.94 5.04
CA PRO A 71 -41.54 4.02 6.03
C PRO A 71 -41.32 3.59 7.48
N ARG A 72 -41.60 2.32 7.82
CA ARG A 72 -41.37 1.75 9.15
C ARG A 72 -39.88 1.61 9.48
N PHE A 73 -39.02 1.32 8.50
CA PHE A 73 -37.57 1.24 8.68
C PHE A 73 -36.86 2.61 8.57
N GLN A 74 -37.53 3.61 8.00
CA GLN A 74 -37.08 5.00 8.00
C GLN A 74 -37.28 5.71 9.37
N SER A 75 -37.91 5.04 10.34
CA SER A 75 -38.19 5.58 11.68
C SER A 75 -36.97 5.69 12.59
N LEU A 76 -35.79 5.18 12.18
CA LEU A 76 -34.51 5.49 12.80
C LEU A 76 -34.08 6.92 12.44
N GLN A 77 -34.94 7.89 12.79
CA GLN A 77 -34.62 9.30 12.75
C GLN A 77 -33.48 9.52 13.76
N SER A 78 -32.32 9.94 13.26
CA SER A 78 -31.24 10.37 14.14
C SER A 78 -31.72 11.62 14.89
N TYR A 79 -32.04 11.46 16.17
CA TYR A 79 -32.30 12.56 17.10
C TYR A 79 -31.01 13.25 17.56
N SER A 80 -29.88 13.00 16.89
CA SER A 80 -28.64 13.72 17.16
C SER A 80 -28.86 15.19 16.87
N THR A 81 -28.93 16.01 17.91
CA THR A 81 -28.80 17.46 17.76
C THR A 81 -27.46 17.73 17.08
N PRO A 82 -27.42 18.45 15.95
CA PRO A 82 -26.15 18.84 15.34
C PRO A 82 -25.35 19.62 16.38
N ILE A 83 -24.09 19.25 16.57
CA ILE A 83 -23.19 19.99 17.46
C ILE A 83 -23.04 21.37 16.84
N GLN A 84 -23.66 22.38 17.44
CA GLN A 84 -23.43 23.75 17.03
C GLN A 84 -22.02 24.15 17.50
N GLU A 85 -21.17 24.53 16.56
CA GLU A 85 -19.87 25.10 16.87
C GLU A 85 -20.09 26.33 17.74
N GLN A 86 -19.68 26.24 19.01
CA GLN A 86 -19.63 27.42 19.86
C GLN A 86 -18.50 28.31 19.36
N GLN A 87 -18.76 29.61 19.26
CA GLN A 87 -17.70 30.56 18.96
C GLN A 87 -16.59 30.40 20.00
N VAL A 88 -15.34 30.42 19.53
CA VAL A 88 -14.17 30.47 20.40
C VAL A 88 -14.40 31.61 21.39
N GLY A 89 -14.23 31.32 22.68
CA GLY A 89 -14.43 32.29 23.75
C GLY A 89 -13.59 33.56 23.55
N ARG A 90 -13.79 34.55 24.42
CA ARG A 90 -12.99 35.78 24.39
C ARG A 90 -11.50 35.44 24.38
N SER A 91 -10.73 36.15 23.56
CA SER A 91 -9.26 36.03 23.50
C SER A 91 -8.61 36.21 24.87
N ASP A 92 -9.19 37.09 25.70
CA ASP A 92 -8.89 37.21 27.12
C ASP A 92 -10.15 36.87 27.94
N PRO A 93 -10.17 35.73 28.64
CA PRO A 93 -11.30 35.33 29.47
C PRO A 93 -11.47 36.20 30.73
N PHE A 94 -10.47 37.00 31.12
CA PHE A 94 -10.49 37.87 32.30
C PHE A 94 -10.48 39.36 31.97
N GLY A 95 -10.40 39.72 30.69
CA GLY A 95 -10.40 41.12 30.26
C GLY A 95 -11.69 41.82 30.68
N GLU A 96 -11.60 43.11 31.00
CA GLU A 96 -12.74 43.90 31.48
C GLU A 96 -13.95 43.75 30.56
N LEU A 97 -15.12 43.48 31.14
CA LEU A 97 -16.39 43.65 30.44
C LEU A 97 -16.59 45.16 30.32
N TRP A 98 -16.82 45.66 29.12
CA TRP A 98 -16.89 47.09 28.76
C TRP A 98 -17.93 47.94 29.52
N PHE A 99 -18.56 47.41 30.57
CA PHE A 99 -19.32 48.21 31.53
C PHE A 99 -18.38 49.16 32.26
N SER A 100 -18.14 50.32 31.64
CA SER A 100 -17.65 51.51 32.30
C SER A 100 -18.62 51.86 33.42
N ARG A 101 -18.25 51.58 34.68
CA ARG A 101 -18.85 52.27 35.81
C ARG A 101 -18.49 53.73 35.67
N THR A 102 -19.41 54.52 35.12
CA THR A 102 -19.34 55.97 35.28
C THR A 102 -19.50 56.24 36.78
N ASN A 103 -18.46 56.78 37.38
CA ASN A 103 -18.43 57.19 38.78
C ASN A 103 -19.60 58.16 39.05
N ALA A 104 -20.63 57.69 39.73
CA ALA A 104 -21.56 58.55 40.44
C ALA A 104 -20.88 58.96 41.77
N SER A 105 -20.05 60.00 41.72
CA SER A 105 -19.51 60.64 42.92
C SER A 105 -19.65 62.16 42.81
N SER A 106 -20.81 62.66 43.26
CA SER A 106 -20.96 64.01 43.82
C SER A 106 -22.34 64.11 44.51
N GLU A 107 -22.42 63.61 45.73
CA GLU A 107 -23.22 64.21 46.81
C GLU A 107 -22.34 64.29 48.06
#